data_AF-A0A0F2TAH2-F1
#
_entry.id   AF-A0A0F2TAH2-F1
#
_cell.length_a   1.000
_cell.length_b   1.000
_cell.length_c   1.000
_cell.angle_alpha   90.00
_cell.angle_beta   90.00
_cell.angle_gamma   90.00
#
_symmetry.space_group_name_H-M   'P 1'
#
loop_
_entity.id
_entity.type
_entity.pdbx_description
1 polymer ?
#
loop_
_entity_poly.entity_id
_entity_poly.type
_entity_poly.pdbx_seq_one_letter_code
_entity_poly.pdbx_strand_id
1 'polypeptide(L)'
;MNDEDLRLAPRTRAADLLAWAAEQDRAPVAEAPLRAVLALLELGEGRMHDGWPELTSNAVEQLLYERLHLYVQPAPEEDPLAYGDAVRLLVDHQRAAKRLNAKRQERLHAEAEWQGEVAAGLLRRADLVTWPRLHALLMHAHGVDVADPAAVRAWLAGYAALSEEKRLAGYEALAATGWLDELDERGWGPARVLSVGMATDGARRLLEHGLMRRSYRNLAELNALGRPMPDELAGDFGSFEEAAAEAALDLSGEWTVPGLPRLLVEEFPELAPEPGPEEIEAYLAQLPAE
;
A
#
# COMPACT_ATOMS: atom_id res chain seq x y z
N MET A 1 -0.13 20.68 -16.81
CA MET A 1 0.62 19.42 -16.86
C MET A 1 2.09 19.75 -16.99
N ASN A 2 2.86 19.43 -15.95
CA ASN A 2 4.31 19.60 -15.85
C ASN A 2 4.98 18.30 -16.34
N ASP A 3 6.24 18.33 -16.79
CA ASP A 3 6.96 17.10 -17.22
C ASP A 3 7.03 16.05 -16.09
N GLU A 4 6.85 16.48 -14.84
CA GLU A 4 6.79 15.63 -13.65
C GLU A 4 5.50 14.80 -13.53
N ASP A 5 4.41 15.19 -14.21
CA ASP A 5 3.13 14.44 -14.22
C ASP A 5 3.24 13.14 -15.04
N LEU A 6 4.36 12.97 -15.74
CA LEU A 6 4.62 11.89 -16.71
C LEU A 6 5.38 10.71 -16.12
N ARG A 7 5.92 10.87 -14.91
CA ARG A 7 6.59 9.79 -14.16
C ARG A 7 5.57 8.71 -13.79
N LEU A 8 6.01 7.45 -13.71
CA LEU A 8 5.17 6.32 -13.29
C LEU A 8 4.55 6.50 -11.90
N ALA A 9 5.40 6.77 -10.90
CA ALA A 9 4.98 6.88 -9.51
C ALA A 9 4.09 8.12 -9.27
N PRO A 10 2.99 8.00 -8.49
CA PRO A 10 2.15 9.13 -8.12
C PRO A 10 2.96 10.21 -7.39
N ARG A 11 2.84 11.45 -7.84
CA ARG A 11 3.39 12.59 -7.11
C ARG A 11 2.26 13.29 -6.37
N THR A 12 2.11 12.91 -5.12
CA THR A 12 0.97 13.35 -4.33
C THR A 12 1.08 14.83 -3.99
N ARG A 13 -0.05 15.53 -4.05
CA ARG A 13 -0.16 16.94 -3.62
C ARG A 13 -0.25 17.06 -2.09
N ALA A 14 0.43 16.17 -1.35
CA ALA A 14 0.37 16.12 0.11
C ALA A 14 0.87 17.44 0.73
N ALA A 15 1.99 17.98 0.24
CA ALA A 15 2.53 19.25 0.70
C ALA A 15 1.55 20.42 0.51
N ASP A 16 0.89 20.50 -0.65
CA ASP A 16 -0.14 21.52 -0.92
C ASP A 16 -1.31 21.40 0.07
N LEU A 17 -1.75 20.16 0.35
CA LEU A 17 -2.87 19.90 1.24
C LEU A 17 -2.54 20.19 2.71
N LEU A 18 -1.32 19.87 3.15
CA LEU A 18 -0.82 20.21 4.49
C LEU A 18 -0.64 21.72 4.66
N ALA A 19 -0.10 22.41 3.65
CA ALA A 19 0.01 23.87 3.67
C ALA A 19 -1.38 24.53 3.75
N TRP A 20 -2.33 24.07 2.95
CA TRP A 20 -3.72 24.50 3.03
C TRP A 20 -4.32 24.24 4.41
N ALA A 21 -4.10 23.05 5.00
CA ALA A 21 -4.61 22.71 6.32
C ALA A 21 -4.10 23.68 7.40
N ALA A 22 -2.81 24.02 7.33
CA ALA A 22 -2.17 24.99 8.24
C ALA A 22 -2.75 26.40 8.06
N GLU A 23 -2.96 26.86 6.82
CA GLU A 23 -3.61 28.15 6.53
C GLU A 23 -5.06 28.23 7.04
N GLN A 24 -5.73 27.08 7.19
CA GLN A 24 -7.09 26.97 7.71
C GLN A 24 -7.15 26.68 9.22
N ASP A 25 -6.03 26.77 9.94
CA ASP A 25 -5.90 26.45 11.37
C ASP A 25 -6.50 25.07 11.74
N ARG A 26 -6.30 24.07 10.86
CA ARG A 26 -6.80 22.71 11.07
C ARG A 26 -5.88 21.89 11.97
N ALA A 27 -6.44 20.82 12.53
CA ALA A 27 -5.65 19.83 13.25
C ALA A 27 -4.56 19.26 12.31
N PRO A 28 -3.30 19.14 12.78
CA PRO A 28 -2.24 18.53 11.99
C PRO A 28 -2.59 17.10 11.60
N VAL A 29 -2.28 16.72 10.36
CA VAL A 29 -2.41 15.35 9.84
C VAL A 29 -1.01 14.85 9.50
N ALA A 30 -0.76 13.57 9.81
CA ALA A 30 0.53 12.93 9.52
C ALA A 30 0.78 12.86 7.99
N GLU A 31 1.97 13.28 7.57
CA GLU A 31 2.30 13.39 6.15
C GLU A 31 2.40 12.03 5.45
N ALA A 32 3.02 11.03 6.07
CA ALA A 32 3.19 9.71 5.46
C ALA A 32 1.84 9.01 5.17
N PRO A 33 0.89 8.91 6.12
CA PRO A 33 -0.47 8.43 5.83
C PRO A 33 -1.18 9.22 4.73
N LEU A 34 -1.01 10.55 4.71
CA LEU A 34 -1.62 11.38 3.67
C LEU A 34 -1.06 11.10 2.27
N ARG A 35 0.26 10.93 2.15
CA ARG A 35 0.91 10.54 0.90
C ARG A 35 0.42 9.17 0.43
N ALA A 36 0.36 8.18 1.32
CA ALA A 36 -0.15 6.85 0.98
C ALA A 36 -1.61 6.90 0.49
N VAL A 37 -2.49 7.61 1.21
CA VAL A 37 -3.91 7.80 0.81
C VAL A 37 -4.02 8.44 -0.57
N LEU A 38 -3.32 9.54 -0.81
CA LEU A 38 -3.39 10.24 -2.10
C LEU A 38 -2.86 9.38 -3.25
N ALA A 39 -1.74 8.67 -3.03
CA ALA A 39 -1.16 7.79 -4.04
C ALA A 39 -2.08 6.61 -4.35
N LEU A 40 -2.63 5.94 -3.34
CA LEU A 40 -3.56 4.81 -3.53
C LEU A 40 -4.86 5.23 -4.22
N LEU A 41 -5.40 6.41 -3.89
CA LEU A 41 -6.57 6.96 -4.59
C LEU A 41 -6.26 7.29 -6.06
N GLU A 42 -5.09 7.86 -6.35
CA GLU A 42 -4.66 8.18 -7.72
C GLU A 42 -4.44 6.92 -8.56
N LEU A 43 -3.85 5.87 -7.97
CA LEU A 43 -3.67 4.55 -8.59
C LEU A 43 -4.98 3.75 -8.69
N GLY A 44 -6.04 4.23 -8.04
CA GLY A 44 -7.37 3.65 -8.14
C GLY A 44 -8.09 4.02 -9.44
N GLU A 45 -9.32 3.54 -9.55
CA GLU A 45 -10.20 3.80 -10.70
C GLU A 45 -10.94 5.14 -10.60
N GLY A 46 -10.68 5.90 -9.54
CA GLY A 46 -11.25 7.21 -9.29
C GLY A 46 -10.85 8.23 -10.36
N ARG A 47 -11.77 9.15 -10.66
CA ARG A 47 -11.49 10.30 -11.53
C ARG A 47 -10.55 11.28 -10.84
N MET A 48 -9.76 11.97 -11.63
CA MET A 48 -8.94 13.09 -11.15
C MET A 48 -9.57 14.41 -11.62
N HIS A 49 -9.58 15.42 -10.75
CA HIS A 49 -10.05 16.77 -11.04
C HIS A 49 -9.03 17.81 -10.54
N ASP A 50 -8.44 18.57 -11.47
CA ASP A 50 -7.32 19.50 -11.26
C ASP A 50 -6.19 18.90 -10.39
N GLY A 51 -5.80 17.66 -10.69
CA GLY A 51 -4.75 16.94 -9.95
C GLY A 51 -5.15 16.40 -8.58
N TRP A 52 -6.45 16.31 -8.27
CA TRP A 52 -6.95 15.71 -7.02
C TRP A 52 -7.89 14.53 -7.31
N PRO A 53 -7.82 13.42 -6.54
CA PRO A 53 -8.74 12.30 -6.71
C PRO A 53 -10.16 12.68 -6.28
N GLU A 54 -11.18 12.33 -7.06
CA GLU A 54 -12.59 12.53 -6.70
C GLU A 54 -12.99 11.57 -5.57
N LEU A 55 -13.47 12.11 -4.44
CA LEU A 55 -13.95 11.27 -3.35
C LEU A 55 -15.44 10.91 -3.50
N THR A 56 -15.69 9.61 -3.55
CA THR A 56 -17.03 8.99 -3.48
C THR A 56 -17.04 8.01 -2.30
N SER A 57 -18.22 7.60 -1.83
CA SER A 57 -18.31 6.58 -0.75
C SER A 57 -17.60 5.28 -1.17
N ASN A 58 -17.81 4.85 -2.43
CA ASN A 58 -17.12 3.69 -2.98
C ASN A 58 -15.60 3.86 -3.04
N ALA A 59 -15.10 5.06 -3.36
CA ALA A 59 -13.66 5.31 -3.37
C ALA A 59 -13.05 5.26 -1.96
N VAL A 60 -13.79 5.72 -0.94
CA VAL A 60 -13.36 5.63 0.47
C VAL A 60 -13.34 4.18 0.95
N GLU A 61 -14.40 3.42 0.64
CA GLU A 61 -14.48 1.98 0.95
C GLU A 61 -13.35 1.18 0.27
N GLN A 62 -13.21 1.30 -1.05
CA GLN A 62 -12.13 0.64 -1.79
C GLN A 62 -10.73 1.01 -1.28
N LEU A 63 -10.53 2.25 -0.84
CA LEU A 63 -9.26 2.67 -0.26
C LEU A 63 -9.04 2.02 1.10
N LEU A 64 -9.90 2.33 2.08
CA LEU A 64 -9.65 2.04 3.49
C LEU A 64 -9.93 0.57 3.84
N TYR A 65 -10.96 -0.02 3.25
CA TYR A 65 -11.34 -1.40 3.51
C TYR A 65 -10.56 -2.39 2.63
N GLU A 66 -10.54 -2.16 1.31
CA GLU A 66 -10.05 -3.18 0.37
C GLU A 66 -8.55 -3.10 0.08
N ARG A 67 -7.95 -1.91 0.05
CA ARG A 67 -6.59 -1.73 -0.51
C ARG A 67 -5.55 -1.35 0.51
N LEU A 68 -5.87 -0.51 1.49
CA LEU A 68 -4.87 0.07 2.40
C LEU A 68 -4.04 -1.03 3.08
N HIS A 69 -4.70 -2.04 3.62
CA HIS A 69 -4.06 -3.14 4.34
C HIS A 69 -3.17 -4.03 3.46
N LEU A 70 -3.23 -3.94 2.14
CA LEU A 70 -2.32 -4.70 1.27
C LEU A 70 -0.91 -4.11 1.28
N TYR A 71 -0.79 -2.82 1.56
CA TYR A 71 0.39 -2.04 1.20
C TYR A 71 1.07 -1.35 2.37
N VAL A 72 0.32 -0.89 3.37
CA VAL A 72 0.88 -0.02 4.42
C VAL A 72 1.18 -0.81 5.69
N GLN A 73 2.27 -0.45 6.36
CA GLN A 73 2.55 -0.92 7.71
C GLN A 73 3.06 0.24 8.57
N PRO A 74 2.21 0.82 9.43
CA PRO A 74 2.64 1.88 10.35
C PRO A 74 3.74 1.39 11.29
N ALA A 75 4.66 2.30 11.61
CA ALA A 75 5.64 2.11 12.68
C ALA A 75 4.92 2.01 14.05
N PRO A 76 5.54 1.41 15.09
CA PRO A 76 4.89 1.18 16.39
C PRO A 76 4.30 2.44 17.03
N GLU A 77 4.93 3.58 16.83
CA GLU A 77 4.56 4.89 17.38
C GLU A 77 3.54 5.65 16.52
N GLU A 78 3.25 5.18 15.31
CA GLU A 78 2.32 5.82 14.39
C GLU A 78 0.88 5.37 14.64
N ASP A 79 -0.05 6.34 14.61
CA ASP A 79 -1.47 6.06 14.79
C ASP A 79 -2.08 5.47 13.50
N PRO A 80 -2.59 4.23 13.50
CA PRO A 80 -3.24 3.65 12.34
C PRO A 80 -4.55 4.37 11.96
N LEU A 81 -5.15 5.18 12.84
CA LEU A 81 -6.33 5.98 12.49
C LEU A 81 -5.99 7.18 11.60
N ALA A 82 -4.70 7.54 11.48
CA ALA A 82 -4.24 8.69 10.70
C ALA A 82 -4.59 8.58 9.19
N TYR A 83 -4.82 7.38 8.66
CA TYR A 83 -5.29 7.20 7.27
C TYR A 83 -6.74 7.68 7.09
N GLY A 84 -7.61 7.45 8.09
CA GLY A 84 -8.97 7.99 8.09
C GLY A 84 -8.95 9.52 8.18
N ASP A 85 -8.11 10.08 9.03
CA ASP A 85 -7.94 11.54 9.16
C ASP A 85 -7.39 12.19 7.89
N ALA A 86 -6.47 11.52 7.18
CA ALA A 86 -6.00 11.94 5.87
C ALA A 86 -7.13 12.03 4.84
N VAL A 87 -8.05 11.05 4.82
CA VAL A 87 -9.24 11.10 3.95
C VAL A 87 -10.15 12.26 4.35
N ARG A 88 -10.39 12.47 5.65
CA ARG A 88 -11.22 13.59 6.14
C ARG A 88 -10.66 14.95 5.76
N LEU A 89 -9.33 15.12 5.82
CA LEU A 89 -8.67 16.34 5.37
C LEU A 89 -8.91 16.60 3.88
N LEU A 90 -8.80 15.56 3.05
CA LEU A 90 -9.10 15.66 1.61
C LEU A 90 -10.58 15.99 1.35
N VAL A 91 -11.51 15.41 2.12
CA VAL A 91 -12.95 15.74 2.06
C VAL A 91 -13.18 17.24 2.33
N ASP A 92 -12.54 17.78 3.37
CA ASP A 92 -12.66 19.19 3.73
C ASP A 92 -12.07 20.12 2.67
N HIS A 93 -10.92 19.76 2.10
CA HIS A 93 -10.33 20.50 1.00
C HIS A 93 -11.26 20.53 -0.23
N GLN A 94 -11.85 19.39 -0.60
CA GLN A 94 -12.80 19.34 -1.72
C GLN A 94 -14.08 20.14 -1.46
N ARG A 95 -14.53 20.22 -0.20
CA ARG A 95 -15.63 21.11 0.19
C ARG A 95 -15.23 22.57 0.01
N ALA A 96 -14.06 22.98 0.49
CA ALA A 96 -13.57 24.35 0.38
C ALA A 96 -13.40 24.77 -1.09
N ALA A 97 -12.95 23.84 -1.94
CA ALA A 97 -12.89 23.99 -3.39
C ALA A 97 -14.27 23.94 -4.10
N LYS A 98 -15.38 23.89 -3.35
CA LYS A 98 -16.77 23.84 -3.84
C LYS A 98 -17.10 22.63 -4.71
N ARG A 99 -16.35 21.53 -4.58
CA ARG A 99 -16.58 20.27 -5.31
C ARG A 99 -17.55 19.33 -4.60
N LEU A 100 -17.70 19.51 -3.28
CA LEU A 100 -18.65 18.76 -2.47
C LEU A 100 -19.73 19.67 -1.90
N ASN A 101 -20.97 19.18 -1.87
CA ASN A 101 -22.04 19.80 -1.10
C ASN A 101 -21.95 19.39 0.38
N ALA A 102 -22.61 20.13 1.28
CA ALA A 102 -22.53 19.89 2.73
C ALA A 102 -22.99 18.47 3.12
N LYS A 103 -24.09 17.99 2.52
CA LYS A 103 -24.63 16.64 2.78
C LYS A 103 -23.64 15.54 2.38
N ARG A 104 -22.94 15.69 1.24
CA ARG A 104 -21.94 14.73 0.77
C ARG A 104 -20.68 14.80 1.62
N GLN A 105 -20.27 15.98 2.08
CA GLN A 105 -19.16 16.16 3.02
C GLN A 105 -19.44 15.41 4.33
N GLU A 106 -20.59 15.64 4.97
CA GLU A 106 -20.97 15.00 6.23
C GLU A 106 -20.98 13.47 6.11
N ARG A 107 -21.57 12.94 5.03
CA ARG A 107 -21.56 11.50 4.76
C ARG A 107 -20.15 10.94 4.57
N LEU A 108 -19.29 11.62 3.80
CA LEU A 108 -17.92 11.14 3.57
C LEU A 108 -17.05 11.25 4.82
N HIS A 109 -17.30 12.21 5.71
CA HIS A 109 -16.65 12.26 7.02
C HIS A 109 -17.01 11.05 7.86
N ALA A 110 -18.30 10.75 8.01
CA ALA A 110 -18.75 9.59 8.77
C ALA A 110 -18.21 8.27 8.20
N GLU A 111 -18.17 8.15 6.87
CA GLU A 111 -17.57 6.98 6.21
C GLU A 111 -16.07 6.88 6.49
N ALA A 112 -15.32 7.98 6.36
CA ALA A 112 -13.88 7.98 6.59
C ALA A 112 -13.50 7.69 8.05
N GLU A 113 -14.32 8.13 9.00
CA GLU A 113 -14.18 7.81 10.42
C GLU A 113 -14.40 6.31 10.67
N TRP A 114 -15.56 5.79 10.29
CA TRP A 114 -15.91 4.38 10.47
C TRP A 114 -14.93 3.44 9.74
N GLN A 115 -14.67 3.69 8.45
CA GLN A 115 -13.77 2.86 7.66
C GLN A 115 -12.32 3.02 8.11
N GLY A 116 -11.93 4.17 8.68
CA GLY A 116 -10.61 4.35 9.29
C GLY A 116 -10.40 3.44 10.50
N GLU A 117 -11.41 3.33 11.38
CA GLU A 117 -11.38 2.38 12.49
C GLU A 117 -11.31 0.93 12.02
N VAL A 118 -12.11 0.58 11.00
CA VAL A 118 -12.07 -0.76 10.39
C VAL A 118 -10.69 -1.04 9.81
N ALA A 119 -10.12 -0.11 9.05
CA ALA A 119 -8.80 -0.24 8.44
C ALA A 119 -7.70 -0.47 9.48
N ALA A 120 -7.74 0.23 10.62
CA ALA A 120 -6.82 0.01 11.72
C ALA A 120 -6.91 -1.42 12.30
N GLY A 121 -8.10 -2.03 12.29
CA GLY A 121 -8.30 -3.45 12.59
C GLY A 121 -7.72 -4.38 11.52
N LEU A 122 -7.99 -4.10 10.24
CA LEU A 122 -7.49 -4.91 9.13
C LEU A 122 -5.96 -4.97 9.08
N LEU A 123 -5.26 -3.91 9.51
CA LEU A 123 -3.80 -3.90 9.58
C LEU A 123 -3.23 -4.94 10.55
N ARG A 124 -3.97 -5.35 11.59
CA ARG A 124 -3.52 -6.39 12.54
C ARG A 124 -3.91 -7.81 12.14
N ARG A 125 -4.75 -7.97 11.11
CA ARG A 125 -5.22 -9.28 10.69
C ARG A 125 -4.10 -10.10 10.04
N ALA A 126 -3.70 -11.18 10.70
CA ALA A 126 -2.67 -12.09 10.20
C ALA A 126 -3.07 -12.80 8.90
N ASP A 127 -4.37 -12.88 8.58
CA ASP A 127 -4.86 -13.45 7.33
C ASP A 127 -4.86 -12.48 6.14
N LEU A 128 -4.60 -11.19 6.38
CA LEU A 128 -4.56 -10.13 5.37
C LEU A 128 -3.15 -9.54 5.18
N VAL A 129 -2.13 -10.15 5.77
CA VAL A 129 -0.75 -9.65 5.71
C VAL A 129 -0.07 -10.06 4.40
N THR A 130 0.78 -9.19 3.87
CA THR A 130 1.70 -9.46 2.75
C THR A 130 3.13 -9.62 3.26
N TRP A 131 4.03 -10.21 2.47
CA TRP A 131 5.42 -10.44 2.90
C TRP A 131 6.15 -9.15 3.33
N PRO A 132 6.08 -8.02 2.59
CA PRO A 132 6.67 -6.77 3.05
C PRO A 132 6.13 -6.29 4.40
N ARG A 133 4.81 -6.39 4.60
CA ARG A 133 4.17 -6.00 5.86
C ARG A 133 4.59 -6.90 7.02
N LEU A 134 4.62 -8.21 6.80
CA LEU A 134 5.03 -9.18 7.82
C LEU A 134 6.48 -8.99 8.24
N HIS A 135 7.40 -8.78 7.30
CA HIS A 135 8.81 -8.53 7.60
C HIS A 135 9.03 -7.16 8.24
N ALA A 136 8.26 -6.13 7.86
CA ALA A 136 8.28 -4.85 8.57
C ALA A 136 7.87 -5.01 10.05
N LEU A 137 6.79 -5.75 10.33
CA LEU A 137 6.36 -6.07 11.70
C LEU A 137 7.46 -6.79 12.49
N LEU A 138 8.12 -7.79 11.90
CA LEU A 138 9.22 -8.50 12.55
C LEU A 138 10.40 -7.58 12.83
N MET A 139 10.81 -6.75 11.87
CA MET A 139 11.88 -5.77 12.04
C MET A 139 11.59 -4.82 13.20
N HIS A 140 10.37 -4.29 13.28
CA HIS A 140 9.94 -3.46 14.40
C HIS A 140 9.94 -4.22 15.73
N ALA A 141 9.41 -5.44 15.77
CA ALA A 141 9.41 -6.29 16.96
C ALA A 141 10.83 -6.62 17.46
N HIS A 142 11.79 -6.71 16.55
CA HIS A 142 13.21 -6.95 16.83
C HIS A 142 14.05 -5.68 17.02
N GLY A 143 13.45 -4.49 16.93
CA GLY A 143 14.14 -3.21 17.11
C GLY A 143 15.18 -2.91 16.03
N VAL A 144 14.95 -3.37 14.80
CA VAL A 144 15.80 -3.09 13.64
C VAL A 144 15.64 -1.62 13.25
N ASP A 145 16.75 -0.95 12.97
CA ASP A 145 16.72 0.38 12.36
C ASP A 145 16.32 0.26 10.88
N VAL A 146 15.02 0.40 10.62
CA VAL A 146 14.43 0.27 9.28
C VAL A 146 14.80 1.40 8.32
N ALA A 147 15.41 2.48 8.84
CA ALA A 147 15.92 3.58 8.01
C ALA A 147 17.36 3.34 7.52
N ASP A 148 18.08 2.36 8.09
CA ASP A 148 19.41 1.95 7.65
C ASP A 148 19.33 0.71 6.73
N PRO A 149 19.54 0.86 5.41
CA PRO A 149 19.50 -0.26 4.48
C PRO A 149 20.49 -1.38 4.82
N ALA A 150 21.62 -1.06 5.47
CA ALA A 150 22.60 -2.06 5.88
C ALA A 150 22.08 -2.89 7.06
N ALA A 151 21.40 -2.26 8.02
CA ALA A 151 20.76 -2.95 9.15
C ALA A 151 19.63 -3.87 8.67
N VAL A 152 18.78 -3.39 7.75
CA VAL A 152 17.69 -4.17 7.13
C VAL A 152 18.25 -5.42 6.44
N ARG A 153 19.27 -5.25 5.58
CA ARG A 153 19.90 -6.36 4.86
C ARG A 153 20.59 -7.36 5.80
N ALA A 154 21.30 -6.88 6.81
CA ALA A 154 21.97 -7.74 7.80
C ALA A 154 20.96 -8.56 8.60
N TRP A 155 19.83 -7.95 8.99
CA TRP A 155 18.74 -8.66 9.66
C TRP A 155 18.12 -9.74 8.77
N LEU A 156 17.81 -9.42 7.50
CA LEU A 156 17.26 -10.39 6.54
C LEU A 156 18.19 -11.59 6.35
N ALA A 157 19.49 -11.36 6.19
CA ALA A 157 20.48 -12.44 6.08
C ALA A 157 20.52 -13.33 7.33
N GLY A 158 20.42 -12.74 8.52
CA GLY A 158 20.32 -13.49 9.78
C GLY A 158 19.02 -14.29 9.88
N TYR A 159 17.90 -13.70 9.46
CA TYR A 159 16.58 -14.34 9.49
C TYR A 159 16.46 -15.49 8.47
N ALA A 160 17.03 -15.33 7.28
CA ALA A 160 17.12 -16.36 6.25
C ALA A 160 17.90 -17.60 6.74
N ALA A 161 18.93 -17.41 7.56
CA ALA A 161 19.73 -18.50 8.12
C ALA A 161 19.01 -19.32 9.22
N LEU A 162 17.84 -18.87 9.69
CA LEU A 162 17.04 -19.63 10.66
C LEU A 162 16.44 -20.89 10.02
N SER A 163 16.08 -21.87 10.85
CA SER A 163 15.22 -22.97 10.38
C SER A 163 13.80 -22.47 10.13
N GLU A 164 13.06 -23.15 9.26
CA GLU A 164 11.65 -22.84 8.99
C GLU A 164 10.83 -22.79 10.28
N GLU A 165 10.98 -23.79 11.17
CA GLU A 165 10.34 -23.83 12.49
C GLU A 165 10.57 -22.55 13.30
N LYS A 166 11.81 -22.03 13.30
CA LYS A 166 12.13 -20.78 14.02
C LYS A 166 11.53 -19.55 13.36
N ARG A 167 11.42 -19.53 12.03
CA ARG A 167 10.74 -18.45 11.31
C ARG A 167 9.24 -18.45 11.61
N LEU A 168 8.58 -19.61 11.56
CA LEU A 168 7.16 -19.73 11.90
C LEU A 168 6.88 -19.33 13.35
N ALA A 169 7.74 -19.74 14.29
CA ALA A 169 7.65 -19.30 15.68
C ALA A 169 7.83 -17.77 15.84
N GLY A 170 8.67 -17.15 14.99
CA GLY A 170 8.80 -15.69 14.91
C GLY A 170 7.49 -15.02 14.46
N TYR A 171 6.80 -15.59 13.48
CA TYR A 171 5.50 -15.09 13.04
C TYR A 171 4.40 -15.27 14.10
N GLU A 172 4.39 -16.40 14.82
CA GLU A 172 3.48 -16.63 15.94
C GLU A 172 3.70 -15.63 17.09
N ALA A 173 4.95 -15.29 17.37
CA ALA A 173 5.31 -14.36 18.44
C ALA A 173 4.73 -12.95 18.24
N LEU A 174 4.45 -12.54 17.00
CA LEU A 174 3.83 -11.23 16.70
C LEU A 174 2.45 -11.09 17.35
N ALA A 175 1.68 -12.19 17.45
CA ALA A 175 0.37 -12.17 18.10
C ALA A 175 0.50 -11.92 19.62
N ALA A 176 1.47 -12.56 20.27
CA ALA A 176 1.73 -12.39 21.70
C ALA A 176 2.13 -10.95 22.08
N THR A 177 2.71 -10.21 21.12
CA THR A 177 3.08 -8.80 21.27
C THR A 177 1.99 -7.82 20.84
N GLY A 178 0.85 -8.30 20.34
CA GLY A 178 -0.26 -7.46 19.85
C GLY A 178 -0.02 -6.79 18.49
N TRP A 179 1.04 -7.20 17.78
CA TRP A 179 1.33 -6.73 16.42
C TRP A 179 0.35 -7.30 15.40
N LEU A 180 -0.04 -8.54 15.61
CA LEU A 180 -1.08 -9.22 14.86
C LEU A 180 -2.16 -9.74 15.81
N ASP A 181 -3.37 -9.92 15.30
CA ASP A 181 -4.42 -10.63 16.02
C ASP A 181 -4.09 -12.13 16.09
N GLU A 182 -4.62 -12.82 17.11
CA GLU A 182 -4.44 -14.27 17.25
C GLU A 182 -5.03 -15.02 16.05
N LEU A 183 -4.29 -16.03 15.58
CA LEU A 183 -4.73 -16.88 14.49
C LEU A 183 -5.79 -17.88 14.94
N ASP A 184 -6.47 -18.47 13.95
CA ASP A 184 -7.32 -19.64 14.15
C ASP A 184 -6.49 -20.87 14.59
N GLU A 185 -7.17 -21.96 14.96
CA GLU A 185 -6.53 -23.20 15.46
C GLU A 185 -5.48 -23.81 14.51
N ARG A 186 -5.44 -23.37 13.24
CA ARG A 186 -4.49 -23.82 12.22
C ARG A 186 -3.13 -23.11 12.31
N GLY A 187 -3.06 -21.94 12.94
CA GLY A 187 -1.82 -21.22 13.19
C GLY A 187 -1.01 -20.87 11.94
N TRP A 188 0.30 -20.70 12.13
CA TRP A 188 1.25 -20.51 11.03
C TRP A 188 1.69 -21.88 10.48
N GLY A 189 1.52 -22.07 9.17
CA GLY A 189 1.89 -23.29 8.48
C GLY A 189 1.91 -23.11 6.96
N PRO A 190 2.16 -24.17 6.18
CA PRO A 190 2.35 -24.07 4.74
C PRO A 190 1.20 -23.37 4.00
N ALA A 191 -0.04 -23.67 4.36
CA ALA A 191 -1.22 -23.02 3.78
C ALA A 191 -1.27 -21.49 4.04
N ARG A 192 -0.86 -21.05 5.25
CA ARG A 192 -0.82 -19.62 5.60
C ARG A 192 0.30 -18.91 4.86
N VAL A 193 1.49 -19.51 4.85
CA VAL A 193 2.66 -19.01 4.08
C VAL A 193 2.28 -18.83 2.61
N LEU A 194 1.59 -19.82 2.04
CA LEU A 194 1.09 -19.74 0.67
C LEU A 194 0.09 -18.60 0.48
N SER A 195 -0.87 -18.43 1.40
CA SER A 195 -1.85 -17.34 1.35
C SER A 195 -1.18 -15.95 1.40
N VAL A 196 -0.14 -15.78 2.22
CA VAL A 196 0.66 -14.54 2.28
C VAL A 196 1.38 -14.29 0.95
N GLY A 197 1.95 -15.34 0.35
CA GLY A 197 2.55 -15.27 -0.98
C GLY A 197 1.56 -14.85 -2.06
N MET A 198 0.37 -15.46 -2.11
CA MET A 198 -0.70 -15.08 -3.05
C MET A 198 -1.16 -13.64 -2.84
N ALA A 199 -1.34 -13.21 -1.59
CA ALA A 199 -1.70 -11.84 -1.28
C ALA A 199 -0.61 -10.84 -1.71
N THR A 200 0.66 -11.22 -1.59
CA THR A 200 1.80 -10.39 -2.00
C THR A 200 1.87 -10.23 -3.52
N ASP A 201 1.81 -11.32 -4.29
CA ASP A 201 1.79 -11.28 -5.77
C ASP A 201 0.56 -10.48 -6.25
N GLY A 202 -0.62 -10.75 -5.70
CA GLY A 202 -1.85 -10.03 -6.03
C GLY A 202 -1.77 -8.54 -5.75
N ALA A 203 -1.26 -8.15 -4.57
CA ALA A 203 -1.07 -6.75 -4.20
C ALA A 203 -0.09 -6.04 -5.14
N ARG A 204 1.04 -6.69 -5.48
CA ARG A 204 2.05 -6.16 -6.40
C ARG A 204 1.47 -5.94 -7.80
N ARG A 205 0.78 -6.93 -8.38
CA ARG A 205 0.12 -6.79 -9.70
C ARG A 205 -0.94 -5.70 -9.72
N LEU A 206 -1.69 -5.51 -8.63
CA LEU A 206 -2.65 -4.42 -8.51
C LEU A 206 -1.98 -3.04 -8.56
N LEU A 207 -0.79 -2.87 -7.96
CA LEU A 207 -0.01 -1.64 -8.08
C LEU A 207 0.53 -1.45 -9.49
N GLU A 208 1.12 -2.49 -10.09
CA GLU A 208 1.62 -2.48 -11.47
C GLU A 208 0.50 -2.05 -12.44
N HIS A 209 -0.67 -2.69 -12.36
CA HIS A 209 -1.84 -2.32 -13.15
C HIS A 209 -2.33 -0.90 -12.87
N GLY A 210 -2.25 -0.43 -11.61
CA GLY A 210 -2.58 0.95 -11.25
C GLY A 210 -1.64 1.96 -11.91
N LEU A 211 -0.34 1.71 -11.85
CA LEU A 211 0.72 2.53 -12.45
C LEU A 211 0.59 2.59 -13.97
N MET A 212 0.32 1.45 -14.60
CA MET A 212 0.09 1.39 -16.04
C MET A 212 -1.16 2.18 -16.44
N ARG A 213 -2.29 1.96 -15.77
CA ARG A 213 -3.54 2.68 -16.04
C ARG A 213 -3.39 4.19 -15.84
N ARG A 214 -2.67 4.60 -14.81
CA ARG A 214 -2.34 6.01 -14.57
C ARG A 214 -1.57 6.61 -15.75
N SER A 215 -0.53 5.93 -16.22
CA SER A 215 0.28 6.40 -17.34
C SER A 215 -0.52 6.52 -18.63
N TYR A 216 -1.39 5.55 -18.93
CA TYR A 216 -2.29 5.63 -20.08
C TYR A 216 -3.27 6.81 -20.00
N ARG A 217 -3.79 7.12 -18.82
CA ARG A 217 -4.63 8.31 -18.59
C ARG A 217 -3.87 9.58 -18.91
N ASN A 218 -2.64 9.71 -18.39
CA ASN A 218 -1.80 10.89 -18.61
C ASN A 218 -1.37 11.03 -20.09
N LEU A 219 -1.09 9.91 -20.77
CA LEU A 219 -0.81 9.90 -22.21
C LEU A 219 -2.00 10.37 -23.06
N ALA A 220 -3.23 9.95 -22.71
CA ALA A 220 -4.42 10.42 -23.39
C ALA A 220 -4.60 11.94 -23.26
N GLU A 221 -4.31 12.49 -22.08
CA GLU A 221 -4.32 13.93 -21.81
C GLU A 221 -3.22 14.67 -22.57
N LEU A 222 -2.00 14.11 -22.65
CA LEU A 222 -0.89 14.69 -23.43
C LEU A 222 -1.21 14.75 -24.92
N ASN A 223 -1.78 13.66 -25.47
CA ASN A 223 -2.14 13.58 -26.88
C ASN A 223 -3.22 14.63 -27.21
N ALA A 224 -4.21 14.80 -26.33
CA ALA A 224 -5.21 15.85 -26.46
C ALA A 224 -4.61 17.28 -26.46
N LEU A 225 -3.43 17.46 -25.85
CA LEU A 225 -2.70 18.73 -25.76
C LEU A 225 -1.58 18.87 -26.82
N GLY A 226 -1.40 17.88 -27.71
CA GLY A 226 -0.40 17.91 -28.79
C GLY A 226 1.06 17.91 -28.30
N ARG A 227 1.32 17.36 -27.11
CA ARG A 227 2.68 17.30 -26.51
C ARG A 227 3.40 15.99 -26.86
N PRO A 228 4.75 15.99 -26.93
CA PRO A 228 5.52 14.78 -27.20
C PRO A 228 5.41 13.75 -26.06
N MET A 229 5.63 12.48 -26.40
CA MET A 229 5.62 11.37 -25.44
C MET A 229 6.88 11.43 -24.55
N PRO A 230 6.77 11.16 -23.23
CA PRO A 230 7.91 11.12 -22.32
C PRO A 230 8.83 9.94 -22.63
N ASP A 231 10.13 10.08 -22.38
CA ASP A 231 11.13 9.03 -22.66
C ASP A 231 10.84 7.73 -21.88
N GLU A 232 10.32 7.83 -20.65
CA GLU A 232 9.91 6.72 -19.78
C GLU A 232 8.75 5.87 -20.37
N LEU A 233 7.97 6.46 -21.29
CA LEU A 233 6.83 5.81 -21.96
C LEU A 233 7.10 5.57 -23.45
N ALA A 234 8.24 6.01 -23.97
CA ALA A 234 8.62 5.92 -25.38
C ALA A 234 9.26 4.58 -25.77
N GLY A 235 9.39 3.65 -24.81
CA GLY A 235 9.90 2.29 -25.02
C GLY A 235 8.87 1.33 -25.62
N ASP A 236 9.27 0.07 -25.82
CA ASP A 236 8.31 -0.99 -26.14
C ASP A 236 7.49 -1.37 -24.90
N PHE A 237 6.35 -2.03 -25.11
CA PHE A 237 5.41 -2.36 -24.03
C PHE A 237 6.06 -3.23 -22.94
N GLY A 238 7.03 -4.08 -23.27
CA GLY A 238 7.74 -4.90 -22.29
C GLY A 238 8.59 -4.06 -21.33
N SER A 239 9.36 -3.10 -21.86
CA SER A 239 10.14 -2.18 -21.02
C SER A 239 9.27 -1.32 -20.09
N PHE A 240 8.03 -1.04 -20.50
CA PHE A 240 7.07 -0.31 -19.68
C PHE A 240 6.49 -1.16 -18.54
N GLU A 241 6.18 -2.44 -18.81
CA GLU A 241 5.75 -3.39 -17.77
C GLU A 241 6.86 -3.59 -16.72
N GLU A 242 8.12 -3.73 -17.15
CA GLU A 242 9.27 -3.84 -16.25
C GLU A 242 9.42 -2.60 -15.37
N ALA A 243 9.34 -1.39 -15.96
CA ALA A 243 9.41 -0.15 -15.19
C ALA A 243 8.25 0.00 -14.19
N ALA A 244 7.04 -0.47 -14.55
CA ALA A 244 5.90 -0.48 -13.63
C ALA A 244 6.10 -1.47 -12.47
N ALA A 245 6.71 -2.62 -12.71
CA ALA A 245 7.07 -3.59 -11.67
C ALA A 245 8.12 -3.02 -10.70
N GLU A 246 9.17 -2.37 -11.21
CA GLU A 246 10.16 -1.69 -10.35
C GLU A 246 9.52 -0.60 -9.50
N ALA A 247 8.68 0.25 -10.10
CA ALA A 247 7.99 1.32 -9.39
C ALA A 247 7.00 0.78 -8.34
N ALA A 248 6.37 -0.37 -8.57
CA ALA A 248 5.50 -1.02 -7.59
C ALA A 248 6.27 -1.49 -6.34
N LEU A 249 7.48 -2.05 -6.53
CA LEU A 249 8.36 -2.44 -5.42
C LEU A 249 8.80 -1.22 -4.60
N ASP A 250 9.19 -0.14 -5.29
CA ASP A 250 9.64 1.09 -4.63
C ASP A 250 8.50 1.73 -3.80
N LEU A 251 7.29 1.82 -4.36
CA LEU A 251 6.12 2.33 -3.65
C LEU A 251 5.73 1.47 -2.45
N SER A 252 5.75 0.14 -2.61
CA SER A 252 5.49 -0.77 -1.48
C SER A 252 6.54 -0.59 -0.37
N GLY A 253 7.78 -0.23 -0.71
CA GLY A 253 8.84 0.06 0.26
C GLY A 253 8.62 1.40 0.97
N GLU A 254 8.16 2.43 0.25
CA GLU A 254 7.80 3.73 0.85
C GLU A 254 6.72 3.61 1.92
N TRP A 255 5.79 2.68 1.77
CA TRP A 255 4.67 2.46 2.71
C TRP A 255 4.91 1.37 3.76
N THR A 256 6.06 0.71 3.71
CA THR A 256 6.50 -0.28 4.71
C THR A 256 7.91 0.07 5.19
N VAL A 257 8.92 -0.64 4.68
CA VAL A 257 10.34 -0.39 4.95
C VAL A 257 11.04 -0.08 3.62
N PRO A 258 11.73 1.06 3.49
CA PRO A 258 12.42 1.43 2.25
C PRO A 258 13.34 0.32 1.72
N GLY A 259 13.13 -0.06 0.45
CA GLY A 259 13.94 -1.09 -0.23
C GLY A 259 13.62 -2.55 0.18
N LEU A 260 12.77 -2.80 1.19
CA LEU A 260 12.44 -4.15 1.64
C LEU A 260 11.81 -5.02 0.55
N PRO A 261 10.76 -4.58 -0.19
CA PRO A 261 10.15 -5.43 -1.23
C PRO A 261 11.16 -5.89 -2.28
N ARG A 262 12.08 -5.00 -2.67
CA ARG A 262 13.14 -5.30 -3.64
C ARG A 262 14.11 -6.35 -3.10
N LEU A 263 14.55 -6.21 -1.84
CA LEU A 263 15.39 -7.22 -1.19
C LEU A 263 14.71 -8.58 -1.12
N LEU A 264 13.41 -8.61 -0.80
CA LEU A 264 12.63 -9.85 -0.72
C LEU A 264 12.49 -10.54 -2.08
N VAL A 265 12.43 -9.80 -3.19
CA VAL A 265 12.33 -10.39 -4.54
C VAL A 265 13.69 -10.78 -5.10
N GLU A 266 14.69 -9.89 -5.00
CA GLU A 266 15.96 -10.03 -5.73
C GLU A 266 17.03 -10.79 -4.94
N GLU A 267 17.07 -10.63 -3.62
CA GLU A 267 18.18 -11.12 -2.78
C GLU A 267 17.78 -12.20 -1.78
N PHE A 268 16.54 -12.16 -1.27
CA PHE A 268 16.01 -13.10 -0.27
C PHE A 268 14.64 -13.70 -0.69
N PRO A 269 14.49 -14.25 -1.91
CA PRO A 269 13.23 -14.82 -2.38
C PRO A 269 12.70 -15.96 -1.50
N GLU A 270 13.58 -16.66 -0.79
CA GLU A 270 13.21 -17.71 0.17
C GLU A 270 12.46 -17.17 1.40
N LEU A 271 12.58 -15.89 1.71
CA LEU A 271 11.86 -15.23 2.80
C LEU A 271 10.49 -14.68 2.39
N ALA A 272 10.21 -14.61 1.09
CA ALA A 272 8.95 -14.14 0.53
C ALA A 272 8.53 -15.01 -0.66
N PRO A 273 8.31 -16.32 -0.46
CA PRO A 273 7.90 -17.19 -1.56
C PRO A 273 6.55 -16.72 -2.13
N GLU A 274 6.54 -16.45 -3.43
CA GLU A 274 5.33 -16.23 -4.22
C GLU A 274 5.00 -17.53 -4.96
N PRO A 275 3.77 -18.07 -4.80
CA PRO A 275 3.49 -19.39 -5.31
C PRO A 275 3.29 -19.45 -6.81
N GLY A 276 3.77 -20.54 -7.40
CA GLY A 276 3.50 -20.87 -8.79
C GLY A 276 2.06 -21.37 -9.02
N PRO A 277 1.61 -21.45 -10.29
CA PRO A 277 0.27 -21.93 -10.63
C PRO A 277 -0.08 -23.30 -10.03
N GLU A 278 0.87 -24.24 -10.01
CA GLU A 278 0.66 -25.59 -9.48
C GLU A 278 0.41 -25.61 -7.96
N GLU A 279 1.10 -24.75 -7.22
CA GLU A 279 0.96 -24.62 -5.76
C GLU A 279 -0.39 -23.98 -5.40
N ILE A 280 -0.82 -22.99 -6.20
CA ILE A 280 -2.13 -22.35 -6.08
C ILE A 280 -3.25 -23.37 -6.36
N GLU A 281 -3.16 -24.14 -7.44
CA GLU A 281 -4.14 -25.18 -7.78
C GLU A 281 -4.25 -26.24 -6.68
N ALA A 282 -3.11 -26.71 -6.15
CA ALA A 282 -3.07 -27.69 -5.07
C ALA A 282 -3.72 -27.16 -3.77
N TYR A 283 -3.60 -25.87 -3.50
CA TYR A 283 -4.23 -25.23 -2.34
C TYR A 283 -5.73 -25.02 -2.52
N LEU A 284 -6.15 -24.52 -3.67
CA LEU A 284 -7.57 -24.31 -3.97
C LEU A 284 -8.35 -25.64 -3.92
N ALA A 285 -7.73 -26.75 -4.33
CA ALA A 285 -8.33 -28.08 -4.23
C ALA A 285 -8.54 -28.58 -2.79
N GLN A 286 -7.88 -27.97 -1.80
CA GLN A 286 -8.02 -28.30 -0.37
C GLN A 286 -9.05 -27.44 0.35
N LEU A 287 -9.50 -26.33 -0.26
CA LEU A 287 -10.55 -25.51 0.31
C LEU A 287 -11.90 -26.24 0.17
N PRO A 288 -12.75 -26.23 1.22
CA PRO A 288 -14.09 -26.78 1.10
C PRO A 288 -14.85 -26.04 0.00
N ALA A 289 -15.54 -26.78 -0.87
CA ALA A 289 -16.43 -26.17 -1.85
C ALA A 289 -17.56 -25.43 -1.10
N GLU A 290 -17.71 -24.13 -1.38
CA GLU A 290 -18.83 -23.31 -0.91
C GLU A 290 -20.17 -23.77 -1.48
#